data_AF-A0A9E6XYB6-F1
#
_entry.id   AF-A0A9E6XYB6-F1
#
_cell.length_a   1.000
_cell.length_b   1.000
_cell.length_c   1.000
_cell.angle_alpha   90.00
_cell.angle_beta   90.00
_cell.angle_gamma   90.00
#
_symmetry.space_group_name_H-M   'P 1'
#
loop_
_entity.id
_entity.type
_entity.pdbx_description
1 polymer ?
#
loop_
_entity_poly.entity_id
_entity_poly.type
_entity_poly.pdbx_seq_one_letter_code
_entity_poly.pdbx_strand_id
1 'polypeptide(L)'
;MKAPDPSSPRFRLPRVTRLRRLLLPAALLLTCVPAAAAHAQAQAPAGGGSSTTNCPSFQVLNNDRIGNLQLPAGAYDITVNTPSTLTCAAASDLFRQFLEDFDGRLGGGWQITISTATFSRSTPRQSFSVARTGAQPSNGGSPIQPDIGGGTCPATFQVLHEDHIGDLAVPAGNYRLNLLSAERMTCDQAASSLASFLQDYNGRLPRPWFVDAETGTFLNGSINVGFWIEPVSGTPFRTVLKLPGDGTPCAGTFQVLHNDKIGALNVPKGHYLFVPLAQSNLSCKQVVTLLRRFLAAPQNQLPGQWVVARKSGTFTDGRGSKVGFRIKPAQT
;
A
#
# COMPACT_ATOMS: atom_id res chain seq x y z
N MET A 1 -38.38 41.05 -34.97
CA MET A 1 -39.18 39.81 -35.01
C MET A 1 -38.31 38.66 -35.50
N LYS A 2 -37.85 37.77 -34.60
CA LYS A 2 -37.91 36.29 -34.67
C LYS A 2 -37.21 35.75 -33.40
N ALA A 3 -37.93 34.89 -32.68
CA ALA A 3 -37.61 34.38 -31.34
C ALA A 3 -36.74 33.09 -31.41
N PRO A 4 -36.29 32.53 -30.27
CA PRO A 4 -35.11 31.67 -30.12
C PRO A 4 -35.38 30.15 -30.29
N ASP A 5 -34.30 29.35 -30.38
CA ASP A 5 -34.35 27.87 -30.35
C ASP A 5 -33.64 27.31 -29.09
N PRO A 6 -34.35 26.65 -28.17
CA PRO A 6 -33.77 25.93 -27.05
C PRO A 6 -34.03 24.41 -27.18
N SER A 7 -33.03 23.66 -27.61
CA SER A 7 -33.12 22.21 -27.74
C SER A 7 -31.93 21.50 -27.06
N SER A 8 -32.04 21.24 -25.75
CA SER A 8 -31.16 20.33 -25.00
C SER A 8 -31.98 19.16 -24.45
N PRO A 9 -31.64 17.89 -24.77
CA PRO A 9 -32.34 16.74 -24.21
C PRO A 9 -31.90 16.49 -22.76
N ARG A 10 -32.86 16.53 -21.84
CA ARG A 10 -32.70 16.11 -20.44
C ARG A 10 -32.68 14.58 -20.37
N PHE A 11 -31.53 13.99 -20.07
CA PHE A 11 -31.45 12.58 -19.67
C PHE A 11 -32.08 12.40 -18.27
N ARG A 12 -33.25 11.77 -18.21
CA ARG A 12 -33.85 11.27 -16.97
C ARG A 12 -33.25 9.90 -16.65
N LEU A 13 -32.60 9.78 -15.49
CA LEU A 13 -32.22 8.49 -14.93
C LEU A 13 -33.45 7.80 -14.29
N PRO A 14 -33.60 6.48 -14.42
CA PRO A 14 -34.70 5.74 -13.80
C PRO A 14 -34.52 5.63 -12.29
N ARG A 15 -35.60 5.93 -11.56
CA ARG A 15 -35.76 5.60 -10.12
C ARG A 15 -35.74 4.09 -9.96
N VAL A 16 -34.72 3.56 -9.30
CA VAL A 16 -34.69 2.16 -8.88
C VAL A 16 -35.45 2.05 -7.56
N THR A 17 -36.69 1.60 -7.65
CA THR A 17 -37.55 1.21 -6.52
C THR A 17 -37.01 -0.09 -5.93
N ARG A 18 -36.32 -0.05 -4.78
CA ARG A 18 -35.99 -1.28 -4.03
C ARG A 18 -37.13 -1.63 -3.09
N LEU A 19 -37.76 -2.77 -3.37
CA LEU A 19 -38.79 -3.43 -2.59
C LEU A 19 -38.35 -3.65 -1.13
N ARG A 20 -39.20 -3.22 -0.20
CA ARG A 20 -39.25 -3.72 1.18
C ARG A 20 -39.59 -5.21 1.16
N ARG A 21 -38.67 -6.06 1.61
CA ARG A 21 -38.98 -7.44 2.02
C ARG A 21 -39.48 -7.42 3.47
N LEU A 22 -40.75 -7.75 3.62
CA LEU A 22 -41.37 -8.30 4.83
C LEU A 22 -41.01 -9.80 4.96
N LEU A 23 -41.44 -10.41 6.08
CA LEU A 23 -41.34 -11.83 6.54
C LEU A 23 -40.28 -11.99 7.65
N LEU A 24 -40.52 -12.58 8.84
CA LEU A 24 -41.66 -13.24 9.50
C LEU A 24 -41.18 -13.52 10.96
N PRO A 25 -42.01 -13.40 12.01
CA PRO A 25 -41.65 -13.88 13.35
C PRO A 25 -41.98 -15.36 13.52
N ALA A 26 -41.00 -16.18 13.93
CA ALA A 26 -41.22 -17.58 14.31
C ALA A 26 -41.50 -17.68 15.81
N ALA A 27 -42.66 -18.24 16.13
CA ALA A 27 -43.16 -18.48 17.48
C ALA A 27 -42.37 -19.59 18.18
N LEU A 28 -42.03 -19.38 19.46
CA LEU A 28 -41.42 -20.35 20.35
C LEU A 28 -42.53 -20.94 21.24
N LEU A 29 -42.78 -22.25 21.15
CA LEU A 29 -43.71 -22.99 22.00
C LEU A 29 -42.94 -23.97 22.91
N LEU A 30 -42.95 -23.62 24.19
CA LEU A 30 -43.14 -24.44 25.38
C LEU A 30 -43.02 -25.98 25.24
N THR A 31 -42.02 -26.57 25.92
CA THR A 31 -42.16 -27.87 26.60
C THR A 31 -41.38 -27.85 27.92
N CYS A 32 -41.97 -28.46 28.93
CA CYS A 32 -41.58 -28.44 30.34
C CYS A 32 -41.62 -29.89 30.87
N VAL A 33 -41.04 -30.11 32.07
CA VAL A 33 -41.24 -31.26 33.00
C VAL A 33 -40.27 -32.46 32.80
N PRO A 34 -39.81 -33.20 33.86
CA PRO A 34 -39.21 -32.81 35.13
C PRO A 34 -37.97 -33.71 35.54
N ALA A 35 -37.56 -33.57 36.80
CA ALA A 35 -36.40 -34.12 37.51
C ALA A 35 -36.27 -35.66 37.67
N ALA A 36 -35.02 -36.13 37.79
CA ALA A 36 -34.65 -37.27 38.63
C ALA A 36 -33.25 -37.03 39.23
N ALA A 37 -33.17 -37.13 40.56
CA ALA A 37 -31.95 -36.98 41.34
C ALA A 37 -31.20 -38.32 41.43
N ALA A 38 -29.87 -38.28 41.22
CA ALA A 38 -28.95 -39.32 41.65
C ALA A 38 -27.73 -38.66 42.27
N HIS A 39 -27.50 -38.95 43.55
CA HIS A 39 -26.32 -38.54 44.30
C HIS A 39 -25.14 -39.42 43.87
N ALA A 40 -24.07 -38.82 43.36
CA ALA A 40 -22.75 -39.43 43.27
C ALA A 40 -21.74 -38.50 43.93
N GLN A 41 -21.15 -38.97 45.03
CA GLN A 41 -20.09 -38.30 45.75
C GLN A 41 -18.77 -38.42 44.97
N ALA A 42 -18.09 -37.27 44.86
CA ALA A 42 -16.64 -37.08 44.86
C ALA A 42 -15.78 -37.91 43.89
N GLN A 43 -15.26 -37.21 42.88
CA GLN A 43 -13.82 -37.02 42.70
C GLN A 43 -13.62 -35.69 41.96
N ALA A 44 -13.16 -34.67 42.68
CA ALA A 44 -12.77 -33.41 42.07
C ALA A 44 -11.52 -33.67 41.19
N PRO A 45 -11.56 -33.40 39.88
CA PRO A 45 -10.33 -33.27 39.12
C PRO A 45 -9.66 -31.96 39.55
N ALA A 46 -8.81 -32.05 40.56
CA ALA A 46 -7.74 -31.08 40.75
C ALA A 46 -6.86 -31.14 39.50
N GLY A 47 -6.89 -30.07 38.70
CA GLY A 47 -6.08 -29.95 37.48
C GLY A 47 -6.87 -29.66 36.22
N GLY A 48 -7.84 -28.73 36.25
CA GLY A 48 -8.29 -28.04 35.04
C GLY A 48 -7.16 -27.13 34.54
N GLY A 49 -6.08 -27.72 34.03
CA GLY A 49 -4.98 -26.98 33.41
C GLY A 49 -5.56 -26.16 32.28
N SER A 50 -5.44 -24.84 32.36
CA SER A 50 -5.75 -23.93 31.26
C SER A 50 -4.82 -24.32 30.12
N SER A 51 -5.29 -25.18 29.23
CA SER A 51 -4.50 -25.61 28.08
C SER A 51 -4.28 -24.38 27.22
N THR A 52 -3.04 -23.90 27.13
CA THR A 52 -2.65 -22.91 26.14
C THR A 52 -2.30 -23.62 24.85
N THR A 53 -2.67 -23.05 23.71
CA THR A 53 -2.30 -23.59 22.39
C THR A 53 -1.41 -22.60 21.66
N ASN A 54 -0.21 -23.03 21.30
CA ASN A 54 0.69 -22.26 20.45
C ASN A 54 0.21 -22.37 19.00
N CYS A 55 0.13 -21.22 18.34
CA CYS A 55 -0.29 -21.11 16.95
C CYS A 55 0.93 -20.98 16.03
N PRO A 56 0.76 -21.17 14.71
CA PRO A 56 1.76 -20.78 13.73
C PRO A 56 2.18 -19.31 13.93
N SER A 57 3.44 -19.00 13.63
CA SER A 57 3.98 -17.65 13.75
C SER A 57 3.20 -16.66 12.88
N PHE A 58 2.96 -15.47 13.42
CA PHE A 58 2.32 -14.35 12.74
C PHE A 58 3.35 -13.28 12.43
N GLN A 59 3.42 -12.82 11.19
CA GLN A 59 4.35 -11.76 10.80
C GLN A 59 3.66 -10.39 10.91
N VAL A 60 4.15 -9.54 11.81
CA VAL A 60 3.83 -8.12 11.81
C VAL A 60 4.76 -7.44 10.81
N LEU A 61 4.18 -6.80 9.80
CA LEU A 61 4.93 -6.25 8.67
C LEU A 61 5.53 -4.88 8.95
N ASN A 62 4.88 -4.08 9.81
CA ASN A 62 5.29 -2.72 10.15
C ASN A 62 5.61 -2.57 11.64
N ASN A 63 6.26 -1.47 12.00
CA ASN A 63 6.29 -1.01 13.40
C ASN A 63 4.91 -0.46 13.78
N ASP A 64 4.03 -1.34 14.23
CA ASP A 64 2.65 -1.02 14.56
C ASP A 64 2.48 -0.67 16.04
N ARG A 65 1.31 -0.10 16.37
CA ARG A 65 0.90 0.13 17.76
C ARG A 65 -0.58 -0.16 17.95
N ILE A 66 -0.94 -0.60 19.15
CA ILE A 66 -2.33 -0.78 19.58
C ILE A 66 -2.48 -0.06 20.93
N GLY A 67 -3.01 1.16 20.88
CA GLY A 67 -2.96 2.06 22.02
C GLY A 67 -1.50 2.34 22.43
N ASN A 68 -1.12 1.95 23.64
CA ASN A 68 0.25 2.09 24.15
C ASN A 68 1.12 0.85 23.94
N LEU A 69 0.57 -0.26 23.44
CA LEU A 69 1.38 -1.44 23.09
C LEU A 69 2.12 -1.16 21.78
N GLN A 70 3.44 -1.23 21.81
CA GLN A 70 4.28 -1.16 20.60
C GLN A 70 4.54 -2.59 20.10
N LEU A 71 4.36 -2.78 18.79
CA LEU A 71 4.56 -4.04 18.11
C LEU A 71 5.54 -3.79 16.95
N PRO A 72 6.85 -3.81 17.20
CA PRO A 72 7.84 -3.69 16.14
C PRO A 72 7.63 -4.76 15.07
N ALA A 73 8.01 -4.44 13.83
CA ALA A 73 7.98 -5.40 12.73
C ALA A 73 8.76 -6.67 13.11
N GLY A 74 8.25 -7.83 12.70
CA GLY A 74 8.87 -9.11 12.99
C GLY A 74 7.86 -10.25 13.16
N ALA A 75 8.40 -11.45 13.39
CA ALA A 75 7.61 -12.62 13.71
C ALA A 75 7.12 -12.57 15.16
N TYR A 76 5.89 -13.01 15.38
CA TYR A 76 5.25 -13.13 16.68
C TYR A 76 4.66 -14.51 16.84
N ASP A 77 4.91 -15.11 18.00
CA ASP A 77 4.23 -16.30 18.46
C ASP A 77 2.87 -15.89 19.03
N ILE A 78 1.80 -16.47 18.49
CA ILE A 78 0.45 -16.30 19.04
C ILE A 78 0.17 -17.49 19.95
N THR A 79 -0.18 -17.20 21.21
CA THR A 79 -0.60 -18.21 22.18
C THR A 79 -2.06 -17.99 22.52
N VAL A 80 -2.92 -18.97 22.20
CA VAL A 80 -4.34 -18.93 22.58
C VAL A 80 -4.50 -19.48 23.99
N ASN A 81 -5.05 -18.65 24.88
CA ASN A 81 -5.23 -18.98 26.30
C ASN A 81 -6.58 -19.68 26.57
N THR A 82 -7.50 -19.65 25.61
CA THR A 82 -8.84 -20.26 25.70
C THR A 82 -9.16 -21.07 24.44
N PRO A 83 -8.44 -22.17 24.17
CA PRO A 83 -8.56 -22.91 22.91
C PRO A 83 -9.93 -23.59 22.72
N SER A 84 -10.70 -23.76 23.78
CA SER A 84 -12.07 -24.28 23.71
C SER A 84 -13.07 -23.30 23.06
N THR A 85 -12.75 -22.01 23.02
CA THR A 85 -13.66 -20.95 22.51
C THR A 85 -13.03 -20.08 21.43
N LEU A 86 -11.72 -20.17 21.21
CA LEU A 86 -10.99 -19.40 20.21
C LEU A 86 -9.99 -20.31 19.50
N THR A 87 -10.00 -20.33 18.17
CA THR A 87 -9.03 -21.10 17.38
C THR A 87 -7.82 -20.25 17.03
N CYS A 88 -6.71 -20.89 16.66
CA CYS A 88 -5.52 -20.17 16.19
C CYS A 88 -5.79 -19.27 14.99
N ALA A 89 -6.53 -19.76 13.99
CA ALA A 89 -6.90 -18.95 12.83
C ALA A 89 -7.70 -17.69 13.23
N ALA A 90 -8.68 -17.85 14.12
CA ALA A 90 -9.47 -16.72 14.62
C ALA A 90 -8.63 -15.73 15.45
N ALA A 91 -7.67 -16.23 16.25
CA ALA A 91 -6.75 -15.39 17.00
C ALA A 91 -5.83 -14.58 16.07
N SER A 92 -5.27 -15.19 15.03
CA SER A 92 -4.48 -14.50 14.00
C SER A 92 -5.29 -13.44 13.26
N ASP A 93 -6.54 -13.75 12.91
CA ASP A 93 -7.43 -12.78 12.25
C ASP A 93 -7.81 -11.60 13.15
N LEU A 94 -8.02 -11.84 14.44
CA LEU A 94 -8.25 -10.78 15.42
C LEU A 94 -7.00 -9.93 15.63
N PHE A 95 -5.83 -10.56 15.76
CA PHE A 95 -4.57 -9.84 15.90
C PHE A 95 -4.32 -8.93 14.70
N ARG A 96 -4.53 -9.44 13.48
CA ARG A 96 -4.48 -8.65 12.25
C ARG A 96 -5.44 -7.44 12.28
N GLN A 97 -6.69 -7.63 12.70
CA GLN A 97 -7.66 -6.54 12.81
C GLN A 97 -7.24 -5.51 13.85
N PHE A 98 -6.73 -5.94 15.01
CA PHE A 98 -6.33 -5.02 16.07
C PHE A 98 -5.12 -4.17 15.69
N LEU A 99 -4.23 -4.65 14.81
CA LEU A 99 -3.16 -3.83 14.24
C LEU A 99 -3.71 -2.63 13.43
N GLU A 100 -4.94 -2.70 12.93
CA GLU A 100 -5.63 -1.57 12.27
C GLU A 100 -6.24 -0.57 13.28
N ASP A 101 -6.46 -0.99 14.54
CA ASP A 101 -7.06 -0.20 15.63
C ASP A 101 -5.98 0.52 16.47
N PHE A 102 -5.25 1.45 15.84
CA PHE A 102 -4.08 2.11 16.43
C PHE A 102 -4.34 2.89 17.74
N ASP A 103 -5.59 3.26 18.01
CA ASP A 103 -6.01 4.01 19.21
C ASP A 103 -6.22 3.11 20.43
N GLY A 104 -6.14 1.79 20.26
CA GLY A 104 -6.34 0.79 21.31
C GLY A 104 -7.80 0.55 21.68
N ARG A 105 -8.76 1.08 20.91
CA ARG A 105 -10.20 0.85 21.11
C ARG A 105 -10.65 -0.39 20.32
N LEU A 106 -10.38 -1.55 20.89
CA LEU A 106 -10.72 -2.82 20.25
C LEU A 106 -12.24 -3.05 20.22
N GLY A 107 -12.78 -3.47 19.07
CA GLY A 107 -14.20 -3.77 18.91
C GLY A 107 -14.69 -4.95 19.77
N GLY A 108 -16.00 -5.09 19.95
CA GLY A 108 -16.59 -6.34 20.47
C GLY A 108 -16.24 -6.71 21.92
N GLY A 109 -15.92 -5.70 22.75
CA GLY A 109 -15.60 -5.88 24.17
C GLY A 109 -14.19 -6.44 24.42
N TRP A 110 -13.33 -6.42 23.41
CA TRP A 110 -11.92 -6.78 23.55
C TRP A 110 -11.16 -5.72 24.33
N GLN A 111 -10.23 -6.18 25.17
CA GLN A 111 -9.36 -5.39 26.00
C GLN A 111 -7.93 -5.90 25.86
N ILE A 112 -6.98 -5.00 25.96
CA ILE A 112 -5.55 -5.28 25.87
C ILE A 112 -4.86 -5.07 27.21
N THR A 113 -4.10 -6.07 27.65
CA THR A 113 -3.16 -5.97 28.78
C THR A 113 -1.77 -5.76 28.20
N ILE A 114 -1.29 -4.52 28.25
CA ILE A 114 -0.07 -4.07 27.55
C ILE A 114 1.18 -4.81 28.04
N SER A 115 1.32 -5.00 29.35
CA SER A 115 2.51 -5.62 29.96
C SER A 115 2.80 -7.04 29.47
N THR A 116 1.77 -7.76 29.03
CA THR A 116 1.86 -9.14 28.56
C THR A 116 1.38 -9.31 27.12
N ALA A 117 1.14 -8.19 26.41
CA ALA A 117 0.55 -8.16 25.07
C ALA A 117 -0.62 -9.16 24.91
N THR A 118 -1.50 -9.18 25.92
CA THR A 118 -2.62 -10.14 26.00
C THR A 118 -3.92 -9.45 25.64
N PHE A 119 -4.63 -10.04 24.69
CA PHE A 119 -5.95 -9.64 24.26
C PHE A 119 -6.97 -10.55 24.93
N SER A 120 -8.03 -9.96 25.49
CA SER A 120 -9.09 -10.73 26.13
C SER A 120 -10.45 -10.06 26.01
N ARG A 121 -11.51 -10.86 26.03
CA ARG A 121 -12.88 -10.40 26.25
C ARG A 121 -13.62 -11.35 27.18
N SER A 122 -14.59 -10.84 27.93
CA SER A 122 -15.30 -11.62 28.95
C SER A 122 -16.46 -12.46 28.39
N THR A 123 -17.11 -12.01 27.31
CA THR A 123 -18.35 -12.62 26.81
C THR A 123 -18.39 -12.69 25.27
N PRO A 124 -18.23 -13.88 24.67
CA PRO A 124 -17.78 -15.13 25.30
C PRO A 124 -16.34 -14.97 25.83
N ARG A 125 -15.97 -15.73 26.87
CA ARG A 125 -14.60 -15.70 27.42
C ARG A 125 -13.62 -16.18 26.37
N GLN A 126 -12.81 -15.26 25.86
CA GLN A 126 -11.77 -15.54 24.87
C GLN A 126 -10.51 -14.76 25.22
N SER A 127 -9.34 -15.37 25.02
CA SER A 127 -8.07 -14.68 25.20
C SER A 127 -6.96 -15.33 24.37
N PHE A 128 -6.06 -14.48 23.88
CA PHE A 128 -4.78 -14.88 23.30
C PHE A 128 -3.72 -13.83 23.64
N SER A 129 -2.45 -14.19 23.59
CA SER A 129 -1.31 -13.28 23.75
C SER A 129 -0.38 -13.39 22.56
N VAL A 130 0.39 -12.34 22.33
CA VAL A 130 1.43 -12.32 21.30
C VAL A 130 2.78 -12.04 21.93
N ALA A 131 3.81 -12.71 21.47
CA ALA A 131 5.18 -12.46 21.90
C ALA A 131 6.09 -12.46 20.68
N ARG A 132 6.99 -11.49 20.56
CA ARG A 132 7.91 -11.44 19.43
C ARG A 132 8.83 -12.67 19.46
N THR A 133 8.90 -13.40 18.35
CA THR A 133 9.73 -14.58 18.21
C THR A 133 11.20 -14.15 18.10
N GLY A 134 12.01 -14.48 19.12
CA GLY A 134 13.44 -14.15 19.16
C GLY A 134 13.74 -12.70 19.60
N ALA A 135 14.53 -12.57 20.67
CA ALA A 135 15.19 -11.30 20.96
C ALA A 135 16.37 -11.08 20.01
N GLN A 136 16.65 -9.79 19.72
CA GLN A 136 17.95 -9.20 19.30
C GLN A 136 18.15 -8.89 17.79
N PRO A 137 19.08 -7.97 17.42
CA PRO A 137 19.20 -6.54 17.76
C PRO A 137 18.99 -5.64 16.53
N SER A 138 18.84 -4.33 16.75
CA SER A 138 19.05 -3.31 15.72
C SER A 138 20.48 -3.42 15.17
N ASN A 139 20.65 -3.82 13.90
CA ASN A 139 21.79 -3.46 13.01
C ASN A 139 21.67 -4.19 11.66
N GLY A 140 21.34 -3.43 10.59
CA GLY A 140 21.87 -3.64 9.23
C GLY A 140 21.59 -4.95 8.47
N GLY A 141 20.46 -5.63 8.71
CA GLY A 141 20.09 -6.84 7.98
C GLY A 141 19.16 -6.55 6.79
N SER A 142 19.41 -7.21 5.66
CA SER A 142 18.55 -7.21 4.46
C SER A 142 17.05 -7.38 4.82
N PRO A 143 16.13 -6.78 4.05
CA PRO A 143 14.69 -6.86 4.32
C PRO A 143 14.24 -8.32 4.48
N ILE A 144 13.66 -8.66 5.64
CA ILE A 144 13.21 -10.02 5.94
C ILE A 144 11.98 -10.34 5.07
N GLN A 145 12.14 -11.37 4.23
CA GLN A 145 11.20 -11.88 3.24
C GLN A 145 9.87 -12.36 3.85
N PRO A 146 8.70 -11.91 3.35
CA PRO A 146 7.41 -12.53 3.65
C PRO A 146 7.28 -13.85 2.87
N ASP A 147 7.12 -14.98 3.55
CA ASP A 147 6.87 -16.29 2.94
C ASP A 147 5.37 -16.45 2.56
N ILE A 148 4.84 -15.48 1.82
CA ILE A 148 3.43 -15.42 1.42
C ILE A 148 3.29 -16.01 0.02
N GLY A 149 3.40 -17.34 -0.13
CA GLY A 149 2.93 -18.12 -1.30
C GLY A 149 3.17 -17.54 -2.70
N GLY A 150 4.20 -16.71 -2.85
CA GLY A 150 4.33 -15.75 -3.93
C GLY A 150 5.53 -16.09 -4.80
N GLY A 151 5.43 -15.80 -6.09
CA GLY A 151 6.49 -16.12 -7.04
C GLY A 151 7.50 -14.99 -7.17
N THR A 152 8.79 -15.31 -7.19
CA THR A 152 9.83 -14.40 -7.70
C THR A 152 9.73 -14.31 -9.21
N CYS A 153 9.75 -13.09 -9.74
CA CYS A 153 9.77 -12.88 -11.17
C CYS A 153 11.12 -13.30 -11.77
N PRO A 154 11.12 -14.09 -12.86
CA PRO A 154 12.35 -14.61 -13.43
C PRO A 154 13.21 -13.51 -14.09
N ALA A 155 12.56 -12.45 -14.58
CA ALA A 155 13.23 -11.29 -15.16
C ALA A 155 13.49 -10.21 -14.09
N THR A 156 14.60 -9.50 -14.26
CA THR A 156 14.92 -8.31 -13.47
C THR A 156 14.33 -7.06 -14.09
N PHE A 157 13.95 -6.10 -13.27
CA PHE A 157 13.56 -4.75 -13.67
C PHE A 157 14.75 -3.80 -13.52
N GLN A 158 15.08 -3.03 -14.56
CA GLN A 158 16.15 -2.05 -14.46
C GLN A 158 15.58 -0.66 -14.16
N VAL A 159 15.95 -0.14 -13.00
CA VAL A 159 15.77 1.26 -12.64
C VAL A 159 16.95 2.04 -13.22
N LEU A 160 16.67 2.96 -14.13
CA LEU A 160 17.71 3.65 -14.91
C LEU A 160 18.35 4.82 -14.15
N HIS A 161 17.68 5.34 -13.13
CA HIS A 161 18.02 6.57 -12.42
C HIS A 161 17.66 6.45 -10.96
N GLU A 162 18.34 7.19 -10.09
CA GLU A 162 17.90 7.36 -8.70
C GLU A 162 16.49 7.97 -8.69
N ASP A 163 15.52 7.23 -8.16
CA ASP A 163 14.11 7.60 -8.17
C ASP A 163 13.49 7.50 -6.78
N HIS A 164 12.24 7.96 -6.65
CA HIS A 164 11.48 7.82 -5.42
C HIS A 164 10.00 7.56 -5.70
N ILE A 165 9.37 6.79 -4.81
CA ILE A 165 7.93 6.58 -4.80
C ILE A 165 7.44 6.87 -3.38
N GLY A 166 6.96 8.10 -3.18
CA GLY A 166 6.66 8.61 -1.84
C GLY A 166 7.96 8.73 -1.05
N ASP A 167 8.01 8.08 0.11
CA ASP A 167 9.19 8.04 0.99
C ASP A 167 10.17 6.91 0.61
N LEU A 168 9.79 6.01 -0.30
CA LEU A 168 10.66 4.92 -0.76
C LEU A 168 11.71 5.46 -1.75
N ALA A 169 12.98 5.43 -1.36
CA ALA A 169 14.09 5.64 -2.27
C ALA A 169 14.31 4.38 -3.13
N VAL A 170 14.39 4.55 -4.45
CA VAL A 170 14.65 3.47 -5.41
C VAL A 170 15.90 3.83 -6.22
N PRO A 171 17.09 3.43 -5.75
CA PRO A 171 18.33 3.69 -6.49
C PRO A 171 18.36 3.14 -7.90
N ALA A 172 19.26 3.68 -8.73
CA ALA A 172 19.52 3.12 -10.05
C ALA A 172 20.13 1.72 -9.89
N GLY A 173 19.60 0.74 -10.61
CA GLY A 173 20.04 -0.64 -10.44
C GLY A 173 19.10 -1.67 -11.05
N ASN A 174 19.45 -2.95 -10.88
CA ASN A 174 18.57 -4.05 -11.24
C ASN A 174 17.84 -4.53 -9.99
N TYR A 175 16.54 -4.74 -10.14
CA TYR A 175 15.66 -5.19 -9.07
C TYR A 175 14.99 -6.50 -9.47
N ARG A 176 14.88 -7.41 -8.52
CA ARG A 176 13.93 -8.52 -8.60
C ARG A 176 12.58 -8.03 -8.09
N LEU A 177 11.54 -8.44 -8.79
CA LEU A 177 10.17 -8.26 -8.33
C LEU A 177 9.73 -9.58 -7.73
N ASN A 178 9.22 -9.52 -6.52
CA ASN A 178 8.68 -10.67 -5.82
C ASN A 178 7.19 -10.43 -5.61
N LEU A 179 6.36 -11.32 -6.12
CA LEU A 179 4.91 -11.19 -6.05
C LEU A 179 4.44 -11.62 -4.66
N LEU A 180 3.46 -10.92 -4.09
CA LEU A 180 2.80 -11.35 -2.84
C LEU A 180 1.78 -12.47 -3.07
N SER A 181 1.34 -12.66 -4.31
CA SER A 181 0.48 -13.77 -4.73
C SER A 181 0.57 -13.96 -6.24
N ALA A 182 1.14 -15.09 -6.67
CA ALA A 182 1.27 -15.40 -8.10
C ALA A 182 -0.08 -15.64 -8.81
N GLU A 183 -1.13 -15.97 -8.05
CA GLU A 183 -2.48 -16.19 -8.59
C GLU A 183 -3.23 -14.89 -8.89
N ARG A 184 -2.84 -13.77 -8.27
CA ARG A 184 -3.58 -12.50 -8.32
C ARG A 184 -2.86 -11.37 -9.03
N MET A 185 -1.56 -11.51 -9.26
CA MET A 185 -0.75 -10.55 -10.00
C MET A 185 0.33 -11.28 -10.79
N THR A 186 0.52 -10.91 -12.05
CA THR A 186 1.62 -11.44 -12.87
C THR A 186 2.86 -10.57 -12.77
N CYS A 187 4.01 -11.11 -13.16
CA CYS A 187 5.26 -10.37 -13.23
C CYS A 187 5.20 -9.18 -14.18
N ASP A 188 4.53 -9.31 -15.32
CA ASP A 188 4.35 -8.23 -16.28
C ASP A 188 3.48 -7.09 -15.70
N GLN A 189 2.45 -7.45 -14.93
CA GLN A 189 1.62 -6.48 -14.23
C GLN A 189 2.41 -5.75 -13.15
N ALA A 190 3.19 -6.48 -12.34
CA ALA A 190 4.04 -5.91 -11.31
C ALA A 190 5.10 -4.96 -11.91
N ALA A 191 5.77 -5.40 -12.97
CA ALA A 191 6.75 -4.59 -13.68
C ALA A 191 6.13 -3.34 -14.32
N SER A 192 4.95 -3.47 -14.93
CA SER A 192 4.22 -2.33 -15.51
C SER A 192 3.74 -1.34 -14.44
N SER A 193 3.34 -1.85 -13.28
CA SER A 193 2.99 -1.03 -12.12
C SER A 193 4.20 -0.27 -11.60
N LEU A 194 5.31 -0.94 -11.30
CA LEU A 194 6.56 -0.31 -10.84
C LEU A 194 7.02 0.75 -11.83
N ALA A 195 7.01 0.41 -13.12
CA ALA A 195 7.24 1.33 -14.22
C ALA A 195 6.37 2.59 -14.11
N SER A 196 5.06 2.44 -13.96
CA SER A 196 4.16 3.58 -13.83
C SER A 196 4.40 4.38 -12.55
N PHE A 197 4.81 3.74 -11.45
CA PHE A 197 5.03 4.40 -10.16
C PHE A 197 6.28 5.26 -10.18
N LEU A 198 7.37 4.72 -10.75
CA LEU A 198 8.58 5.48 -11.03
C LEU A 198 8.31 6.65 -11.97
N GLN A 199 7.25 6.60 -12.79
CA GLN A 199 6.89 7.73 -13.65
C GLN A 199 6.03 8.80 -12.97
N ASP A 200 5.53 8.58 -11.75
CA ASP A 200 4.64 9.54 -11.08
C ASP A 200 5.43 10.70 -10.45
N TYR A 201 5.05 11.92 -10.80
CA TYR A 201 5.80 13.13 -10.44
C TYR A 201 5.79 13.45 -8.94
N ASN A 202 4.69 13.12 -8.26
CA ASN A 202 4.47 13.52 -6.88
C ASN A 202 4.76 12.39 -5.87
N GLY A 203 5.25 11.24 -6.35
CA GLY A 203 5.47 10.05 -5.54
C GLY A 203 4.19 9.43 -4.95
N ARG A 204 2.99 9.91 -5.32
CA ARG A 204 1.72 9.39 -4.81
C ARG A 204 1.22 8.30 -5.73
N LEU A 205 1.11 7.11 -5.17
CA LEU A 205 0.54 5.98 -5.88
C LEU A 205 -0.94 6.17 -6.22
N PRO A 206 -1.40 5.69 -7.40
CA PRO A 206 -2.80 5.76 -7.76
C PRO A 206 -3.62 4.84 -6.86
N ARG A 207 -4.75 5.29 -6.31
CA ARG A 207 -5.64 4.40 -5.56
C ARG A 207 -6.02 3.16 -6.39
N PRO A 208 -6.07 1.96 -5.78
CA PRO A 208 -5.94 1.69 -4.35
C PRO A 208 -4.50 1.32 -3.94
N TRP A 209 -3.49 1.70 -4.72
CA TRP A 209 -2.09 1.40 -4.43
C TRP A 209 -1.54 2.21 -3.27
N PHE A 210 -0.70 1.55 -2.47
CA PHE A 210 0.14 2.14 -1.45
C PHE A 210 1.49 1.42 -1.40
N VAL A 211 2.50 2.12 -0.89
CA VAL A 211 3.87 1.62 -0.77
C VAL A 211 4.25 1.63 0.70
N ASP A 212 4.86 0.54 1.12
CA ASP A 212 5.65 0.44 2.33
C ASP A 212 7.10 0.78 1.96
N ALA A 213 7.55 1.95 2.41
CA ALA A 213 8.87 2.46 2.10
C ALA A 213 10.00 1.75 2.85
N GLU A 214 9.70 1.10 3.97
CA GLU A 214 10.70 0.38 4.78
C GLU A 214 11.08 -0.93 4.09
N THR A 215 10.10 -1.63 3.52
CA THR A 215 10.31 -2.94 2.89
C THR A 215 10.37 -2.89 1.35
N GLY A 216 10.01 -1.78 0.72
CA GLY A 216 9.87 -1.67 -0.73
C GLY A 216 8.67 -2.46 -1.28
N THR A 217 7.61 -2.62 -0.49
CA THR A 217 6.41 -3.39 -0.86
C THR A 217 5.32 -2.51 -1.42
N PHE A 218 4.75 -2.87 -2.56
CA PHE A 218 3.64 -2.21 -3.22
C PHE A 218 2.38 -3.07 -3.09
N LEU A 219 1.32 -2.50 -2.52
CA LEU A 219 0.06 -3.18 -2.23
C LEU A 219 -1.10 -2.54 -3.00
N ASN A 220 -1.94 -3.34 -3.64
CA ASN A 220 -3.04 -2.90 -4.50
C ASN A 220 -4.40 -3.10 -3.81
N GLY A 221 -4.70 -2.27 -2.80
CA GLY A 221 -5.96 -2.30 -2.06
C GLY A 221 -6.22 -3.54 -1.21
N SER A 222 -5.37 -4.56 -1.30
CA SER A 222 -5.37 -5.77 -0.48
C SER A 222 -3.93 -6.20 -0.21
N ILE A 223 -3.65 -6.65 1.00
CA ILE A 223 -2.31 -7.07 1.43
C ILE A 223 -1.75 -8.27 0.65
N ASN A 224 -2.62 -9.05 -0.02
CA ASN A 224 -2.24 -10.24 -0.79
C ASN A 224 -2.17 -9.97 -2.31
N VAL A 225 -2.33 -8.72 -2.75
CA VAL A 225 -2.28 -8.34 -4.17
C VAL A 225 -1.27 -7.25 -4.33
N GLY A 226 -0.10 -7.58 -4.83
CA GLY A 226 1.01 -6.65 -4.93
C GLY A 226 2.33 -7.36 -5.16
N PHE A 227 3.40 -6.60 -4.98
CA PHE A 227 4.77 -7.08 -5.16
C PHE A 227 5.72 -6.24 -4.31
N TRP A 228 6.88 -6.77 -3.95
CA TRP A 228 7.97 -5.98 -3.41
C TRP A 228 9.17 -6.01 -4.35
N ILE A 229 10.03 -5.02 -4.21
CA ILE A 229 11.26 -4.89 -5.00
C ILE A 229 12.47 -5.21 -4.13
N GLU A 230 13.42 -5.94 -4.70
CA GLU A 230 14.66 -6.31 -4.02
C GLU A 230 15.85 -5.97 -4.92
N PRO A 231 16.84 -5.19 -4.45
CA PRO A 231 18.05 -4.93 -5.22
C PRO A 231 18.82 -6.22 -5.51
N VAL A 232 19.18 -6.44 -6.78
CA VAL A 232 20.04 -7.57 -7.15
C VAL A 232 21.50 -7.16 -6.94
N SER A 233 22.10 -7.64 -5.85
CA SER A 233 23.52 -7.42 -5.56
C SER A 233 24.38 -8.35 -6.41
N GLY A 234 25.18 -7.81 -7.35
CA GLY A 234 26.12 -8.57 -8.17
C GLY A 234 25.95 -8.35 -9.67
N THR A 235 27.07 -8.42 -10.42
CA THR A 235 27.20 -8.12 -11.86
C THR A 235 26.07 -8.70 -12.75
N PRO A 236 25.64 -7.97 -13.80
CA PRO A 236 24.34 -8.17 -14.43
C PRO A 236 24.36 -9.28 -15.49
N PHE A 237 23.39 -10.18 -15.46
CA PHE A 237 23.04 -11.01 -16.62
C PHE A 237 21.57 -10.86 -17.02
N ARG A 238 21.40 -10.20 -18.17
CA ARG A 238 20.37 -10.27 -19.22
C ARG A 238 19.00 -10.84 -18.82
N THR A 239 18.09 -9.94 -18.44
CA THR A 239 16.98 -9.49 -19.30
C THR A 239 16.50 -8.17 -18.73
N VAL A 240 16.86 -7.07 -19.39
CA VAL A 240 16.50 -5.72 -18.96
C VAL A 240 15.14 -5.40 -19.57
N LEU A 241 14.10 -5.31 -18.74
CA LEU A 241 12.89 -4.59 -19.14
C LEU A 241 13.24 -3.10 -19.19
N LYS A 242 13.65 -2.59 -20.36
CA LYS A 242 13.82 -1.15 -20.57
C LYS A 242 12.44 -0.51 -20.56
N LEU A 243 12.18 0.26 -19.53
CA LEU A 243 11.06 1.20 -19.45
C LEU A 243 11.04 2.11 -20.70
N PRO A 244 9.95 2.11 -21.49
CA PRO A 244 9.86 2.97 -22.67
C PRO A 244 9.54 4.42 -22.27
N GLY A 245 10.37 5.38 -22.72
CA GLY A 245 9.95 6.78 -22.89
C GLY A 245 10.94 7.85 -22.42
N ASP A 246 11.72 7.59 -21.39
CA ASP A 246 12.58 8.61 -20.77
C ASP A 246 14.04 8.52 -21.27
N GLY A 247 14.67 9.67 -21.49
CA GLY A 247 16.08 9.77 -21.88
C GLY A 247 17.02 9.77 -20.66
N THR A 248 18.26 10.20 -20.87
CA THR A 248 19.25 10.36 -19.79
C THR A 248 18.96 11.64 -18.99
N PRO A 249 18.89 11.60 -17.65
CA PRO A 249 18.71 12.77 -16.82
C PRO A 249 19.83 13.77 -17.02
N CYS A 250 19.49 15.04 -16.89
CA CYS A 250 20.47 16.09 -16.94
C CYS A 250 21.31 16.12 -15.67
N ALA A 251 22.59 16.44 -15.82
CA ALA A 251 23.48 16.63 -14.68
C ALA A 251 23.02 17.84 -13.85
N GLY A 252 22.91 17.65 -12.54
CA GLY A 252 22.50 18.67 -11.58
C GLY A 252 20.99 18.76 -11.35
N THR A 253 20.58 19.77 -10.58
CA THR A 253 19.17 20.06 -10.27
C THR A 253 18.79 21.47 -10.71
N PHE A 254 17.50 21.68 -10.95
CA PHE A 254 16.90 22.99 -11.17
C PHE A 254 16.18 23.44 -9.90
N GLN A 255 16.54 24.59 -9.35
CA GLN A 255 15.87 25.12 -8.16
C GLN A 255 14.66 25.97 -8.56
N VAL A 256 13.47 25.54 -8.14
CA VAL A 256 12.24 26.31 -8.18
C VAL A 256 12.16 27.12 -6.89
N LEU A 257 12.13 28.45 -7.02
CA LEU A 257 12.26 29.36 -5.88
C LEU A 257 10.94 29.60 -5.13
N HIS A 258 9.80 29.40 -5.79
CA HIS A 258 8.47 29.66 -5.23
C HIS A 258 7.53 28.47 -5.44
N ASN A 259 6.40 28.46 -4.74
CA ASN A 259 5.33 27.50 -5.04
C ASN A 259 4.60 27.99 -6.30
N ASP A 260 5.00 27.47 -7.44
CA ASP A 260 4.54 27.91 -8.76
C ASP A 260 3.55 26.92 -9.37
N LYS A 261 2.95 27.31 -10.51
CA LYS A 261 2.09 26.46 -11.30
C LYS A 261 2.46 26.59 -12.77
N ILE A 262 2.60 25.46 -13.46
CA ILE A 262 2.83 25.41 -14.90
C ILE A 262 1.66 24.68 -15.55
N GLY A 263 0.78 25.41 -16.23
CA GLY A 263 -0.46 24.84 -16.76
C GLY A 263 -1.33 24.29 -15.63
N ALA A 264 -1.61 22.98 -15.69
CA ALA A 264 -2.34 22.25 -14.67
C ALA A 264 -1.45 21.62 -13.58
N LEU A 265 -0.12 21.70 -13.71
CA LEU A 265 0.83 21.11 -12.78
C LEU A 265 1.21 22.10 -11.68
N ASN A 266 1.07 21.70 -10.42
CA ASN A 266 1.62 22.44 -9.29
C ASN A 266 3.09 22.06 -9.12
N VAL A 267 3.97 23.05 -9.01
CA VAL A 267 5.41 22.87 -8.87
C VAL A 267 5.84 23.60 -7.59
N PRO A 268 5.82 22.92 -6.43
CA PRO A 268 6.29 23.51 -5.17
C PRO A 268 7.73 24.02 -5.26
N LYS A 269 8.10 24.93 -4.34
CA LYS A 269 9.49 25.34 -4.19
C LYS A 269 10.37 24.13 -3.86
N GLY A 270 11.55 24.05 -4.43
CA GLY A 270 12.48 22.94 -4.20
C GLY A 270 13.44 22.70 -5.35
N HIS A 271 14.29 21.68 -5.21
CA HIS A 271 15.16 21.24 -6.29
C HIS A 271 14.43 20.22 -7.17
N TYR A 272 14.73 20.22 -8.46
CA TYR A 272 14.09 19.35 -9.44
C TYR A 272 15.12 18.70 -10.36
N LEU A 273 15.01 17.40 -10.56
CA LEU A 273 15.62 16.69 -11.67
C LEU A 273 14.80 16.92 -12.93
N PHE A 274 15.45 16.85 -14.09
CA PHE A 274 14.78 16.93 -15.37
C PHE A 274 15.42 15.99 -16.39
N VAL A 275 14.56 15.36 -17.19
CA VAL A 275 14.91 14.27 -18.09
C VAL A 275 14.30 14.57 -19.46
N PRO A 276 15.11 14.88 -20.49
CA PRO A 276 14.63 14.92 -21.86
C PRO A 276 14.01 13.56 -22.24
N LEU A 277 12.90 13.56 -22.96
CA LEU A 277 12.36 12.29 -23.47
C LEU A 277 13.36 11.69 -24.46
N ALA A 278 13.42 10.35 -24.53
CA ALA A 278 14.45 9.62 -25.28
C ALA A 278 14.53 10.01 -26.78
N GLN A 279 13.43 10.50 -27.34
CA GLN A 279 13.30 10.88 -28.75
C GLN A 279 13.20 12.41 -28.97
N SER A 280 13.46 13.22 -27.94
CA SER A 280 13.17 14.65 -27.98
C SER A 280 14.22 15.51 -28.68
N ASN A 281 15.44 15.01 -28.88
CA ASN A 281 16.61 15.80 -29.29
C ASN A 281 16.85 17.07 -28.44
N LEU A 282 16.19 17.21 -27.28
CA LEU A 282 16.37 18.35 -26.38
C LEU A 282 17.64 18.14 -25.56
N SER A 283 18.54 19.11 -25.62
CA SER A 283 19.66 19.21 -24.69
C SER A 283 19.20 19.67 -23.31
N CYS A 284 19.97 19.34 -22.28
CA CYS A 284 19.73 19.82 -20.92
C CYS A 284 19.63 21.34 -20.80
N LYS A 285 20.44 22.07 -21.57
CA LYS A 285 20.39 23.55 -21.62
C LYS A 285 19.07 24.06 -22.20
N GLN A 286 18.53 23.39 -23.22
CA GLN A 286 17.22 23.73 -23.79
C GLN A 286 16.09 23.44 -22.80
N VAL A 287 16.14 22.30 -22.11
CA VAL A 287 15.16 21.94 -21.08
C VAL A 287 15.11 23.00 -19.98
N VAL A 288 16.27 23.42 -19.45
CA VAL A 288 16.33 24.49 -18.43
C VAL A 288 15.76 25.81 -18.95
N THR A 289 16.07 26.18 -20.19
CA THR A 289 15.51 27.39 -20.82
C THR A 289 13.98 27.33 -20.93
N LEU A 290 13.44 26.19 -21.35
CA LEU A 290 11.99 25.95 -21.43
C LEU A 290 11.35 26.01 -20.06
N LEU A 291 11.93 25.34 -19.06
CA LEU A 291 11.39 25.34 -17.70
C LEU A 291 11.33 26.74 -17.08
N ARG A 292 12.38 27.56 -17.25
CA ARG A 292 12.36 28.98 -16.84
C ARG A 292 11.26 29.75 -17.54
N ARG A 293 11.10 29.56 -18.85
CA ARG A 293 10.04 30.21 -19.64
C ARG A 293 8.65 29.80 -19.17
N PHE A 294 8.46 28.53 -18.81
CA PHE A 294 7.18 28.00 -18.35
C PHE A 294 6.80 28.54 -16.96
N LEU A 295 7.77 28.62 -16.04
CA LEU A 295 7.58 29.22 -14.72
C LEU A 295 7.32 30.74 -14.80
N ALA A 296 7.93 31.43 -15.75
CA ALA A 296 7.73 32.87 -15.97
C ALA A 296 6.47 33.21 -16.80
N ALA A 297 5.74 32.21 -17.30
CA ALA A 297 4.61 32.46 -18.19
C ALA A 297 3.41 33.05 -17.42
N PRO A 298 2.82 34.15 -17.90
CA PRO A 298 1.68 34.77 -17.23
C PRO A 298 0.48 33.83 -17.18
N GLN A 299 -0.32 33.94 -16.12
CA GLN A 299 -1.55 33.16 -15.90
C GLN A 299 -1.33 31.63 -15.87
N ASN A 300 -0.09 31.18 -15.65
CA ASN A 300 0.27 29.76 -15.65
C ASN A 300 -0.05 29.06 -16.98
N GLN A 301 -0.10 29.77 -18.11
CA GLN A 301 -0.36 29.16 -19.42
C GLN A 301 0.96 28.70 -20.07
N LEU A 302 0.97 27.46 -20.60
CA LEU A 302 2.12 26.98 -21.36
C LEU A 302 2.23 27.74 -22.69
N PRO A 303 3.42 28.20 -23.07
CA PRO A 303 3.60 28.96 -24.30
C PRO A 303 3.41 28.06 -25.53
N GLY A 304 2.71 28.57 -26.55
CA GLY A 304 2.53 27.88 -27.83
C GLY A 304 1.69 26.60 -27.71
N GLN A 305 2.13 25.53 -28.34
CA GLN A 305 1.44 24.24 -28.38
C GLN A 305 1.85 23.28 -27.25
N TRP A 306 2.65 23.74 -26.28
CA TRP A 306 3.13 22.88 -25.20
C TRP A 306 1.98 22.38 -24.33
N VAL A 307 2.02 21.09 -23.99
CA VAL A 307 1.05 20.41 -23.13
C VAL A 307 1.78 19.78 -21.96
N VAL A 308 1.16 19.81 -20.77
CA VAL A 308 1.66 19.12 -19.58
C VAL A 308 0.75 17.96 -19.20
N ALA A 309 1.34 16.78 -19.04
CA ALA A 309 0.71 15.62 -18.41
C ALA A 309 0.90 15.72 -16.89
N ARG A 310 -0.13 16.22 -16.19
CA ARG A 310 -0.07 16.53 -14.75
C ARG A 310 0.40 15.35 -13.88
N LYS A 311 0.05 14.11 -14.25
CA LYS A 311 0.40 12.92 -13.46
C LYS A 311 1.91 12.62 -13.51
N SER A 312 2.51 12.69 -14.69
CA SER A 312 3.92 12.34 -14.87
C SER A 312 4.86 13.53 -14.80
N GLY A 313 4.35 14.77 -14.75
CA GLY A 313 5.19 15.98 -14.85
C GLY A 313 5.88 16.11 -16.22
N THR A 314 5.33 15.46 -17.25
CA THR A 314 5.90 15.47 -18.61
C THR A 314 5.33 16.63 -19.41
N PHE A 315 6.22 17.42 -20.03
CA PHE A 315 5.90 18.46 -20.99
C PHE A 315 6.21 17.97 -22.40
N THR A 316 5.27 18.12 -23.33
CA THR A 316 5.47 17.78 -24.75
C THR A 316 5.10 18.94 -25.65
N ASP A 317 5.83 19.11 -26.75
CA ASP A 317 5.59 20.13 -27.76
C ASP A 317 4.42 19.70 -28.67
N GLY A 318 3.19 19.84 -28.14
CA GLY A 318 1.96 19.32 -28.76
C GLY A 318 1.50 18.00 -28.15
N ARG A 319 0.21 17.68 -28.36
CA ARG A 319 -0.40 16.44 -27.87
C ARG A 319 0.15 15.24 -28.66
N GLY A 320 0.74 14.27 -27.95
CA GLY A 320 1.31 13.06 -28.56
C GLY A 320 2.71 13.25 -29.16
N SER A 321 3.32 14.44 -29.01
CA SER A 321 4.68 14.68 -29.46
C SER A 321 5.70 13.88 -28.66
N LYS A 322 6.74 13.41 -29.35
CA LYS A 322 7.92 12.75 -28.77
C LYS A 322 8.99 13.76 -28.32
N VAL A 323 8.82 15.03 -28.71
CA VAL A 323 9.66 16.15 -28.30
C VAL A 323 9.12 16.70 -26.99
N GLY A 324 9.91 16.55 -25.93
CA GLY A 324 9.48 16.91 -24.60
C GLY A 324 10.51 16.57 -23.54
N PHE A 325 10.18 16.89 -22.30
CA PHE A 325 10.97 16.57 -21.13
C PHE A 325 10.07 16.36 -19.92
N ARG A 326 10.58 15.69 -18.91
CA ARG A 326 9.93 15.50 -17.62
C ARG A 326 10.70 16.27 -16.56
N ILE A 327 9.98 16.78 -15.56
CA ILE A 327 10.58 17.27 -14.31
C ILE A 327 10.15 16.35 -13.17
N LYS A 328 10.97 16.24 -12.12
CA LYS A 328 10.67 15.51 -10.87
C LYS A 328 11.34 16.21 -9.69
N PRO A 329 10.73 16.24 -8.49
CA PRO A 329 11.41 16.75 -7.30
C PRO A 329 12.73 16.00 -7.09
N ALA A 330 13.80 16.73 -6.80
CA ALA A 330 15.07 16.19 -6.34
C ALA A 330 15.04 16.14 -4.80
N GLN A 331 15.52 15.05 -4.23
CA GLN A 331 15.78 14.97 -2.79
C GLN A 331 16.95 15.90 -2.45
N THR A 332 16.78 16.74 -1.42
CA THR A 332 17.86 17.51 -0.78
C THR A 332 18.07 17.00 0.63
#